data_AF-A0A097PJX4-F1
#
_entry.id   AF-A0A097PJX4-F1
#
_cell.length_a   1.000
_cell.length_b   1.000
_cell.length_c   1.000
_cell.angle_alpha   90.00
_cell.angle_beta   90.00
_cell.angle_gamma   90.00
#
_symmetry.space_group_name_H-M   'P 1'
#
loop_
_entity.id
_entity.type
_entity.pdbx_description
1 polymer ?
#
loop_
_entity_poly.entity_id
_entity_poly.type
_entity_poly.pdbx_seq_one_letter_code
_entity_poly.pdbx_strand_id
1 'polypeptide(L)'
;QTISIAKAGITTVLNSRTSVLAAANPPSGRYDDLKTAQDNIDLQTTILSRFDLIFIVKDVRMYEQDKRIASHIIKVHATGAAASKTTDATEGENWLKRYIEYCRLTCHPRLSERASEMLQNRYVEIRQRMRQQTHESGRASAVPITVRQLEAIIRLSESLAKMRLTHVATEEHVEEAFRLFNVSTLDAARSGINEHLNLTPEIANEIKQAEVQIKRRMGIGSR
;
A
#
# COMPACT_ATOMS: atom_id res chain seq x y z
N GLN A 1 4.05 7.27 20.87
CA GLN A 1 3.24 6.05 20.69
C GLN A 1 3.14 5.37 22.05
N THR A 2 2.03 5.59 22.77
CA THR A 2 1.81 5.13 24.14
C THR A 2 0.34 4.78 24.32
N ILE A 3 0.04 3.84 25.21
CA ILE A 3 -1.32 3.47 25.60
C ILE A 3 -1.55 3.95 27.03
N SER A 4 -2.55 4.80 27.23
CA SER A 4 -3.01 5.22 28.56
C SER A 4 -4.12 4.29 29.04
N ILE A 5 -3.93 3.70 30.22
CA ILE A 5 -4.91 2.81 30.85
C ILE A 5 -5.36 3.47 32.15
N ALA A 6 -6.67 3.65 32.30
CA ALA A 6 -7.31 4.06 33.55
C ALA A 6 -8.34 2.99 33.93
N LYS A 7 -7.95 2.03 34.77
CA LYS A 7 -8.81 0.91 35.17
C LYS A 7 -8.46 0.45 36.59
N ALA A 8 -9.47 0.09 37.38
CA ALA A 8 -9.31 -0.40 38.76
C ALA A 8 -8.48 0.53 39.67
N GLY A 9 -8.65 1.85 39.53
CA GLY A 9 -7.89 2.84 40.31
C GLY A 9 -6.44 3.03 39.87
N ILE A 10 -5.97 2.31 38.85
CA ILE A 10 -4.63 2.47 38.28
C ILE A 10 -4.74 3.31 37.01
N THR A 11 -4.08 4.47 37.03
CA THR A 11 -3.89 5.34 35.86
C THR A 11 -2.42 5.29 35.48
N THR A 12 -2.08 4.64 34.38
CA THR A 12 -0.70 4.49 33.91
C THR A 12 -0.59 4.65 32.39
N VAL A 13 0.60 5.01 31.93
CA VAL A 13 0.93 5.17 30.51
C VAL A 13 2.03 4.20 30.14
N LEU A 14 1.74 3.28 29.22
CA LEU A 14 2.67 2.25 28.75
C LEU A 14 3.21 2.59 27.37
N ASN A 15 4.49 2.27 27.13
CA ASN A 15 5.11 2.40 25.83
C ASN A 15 4.57 1.34 24.86
N SER A 16 4.17 1.76 23.66
CA SER A 16 3.60 0.88 22.64
C SER A 16 4.27 1.07 21.27
N ARG A 17 5.54 1.46 21.26
CA ARG A 17 6.36 1.61 20.04
C ARG A 17 6.60 0.25 19.39
N THR A 18 5.73 -0.13 18.47
CA THR A 18 5.86 -1.32 17.63
C THR A 18 5.46 -0.99 16.20
N SER A 19 6.07 -1.68 15.25
CA SER A 19 5.57 -1.71 13.87
C SER A 19 4.33 -2.62 13.82
N VAL A 20 3.38 -2.29 12.96
CA VAL A 20 2.16 -3.08 12.75
C VAL A 20 2.16 -3.58 11.32
N LEU A 21 2.03 -4.89 11.16
CA LEU A 21 1.73 -5.54 9.89
C LEU A 21 0.30 -6.09 9.98
N ALA A 22 -0.56 -5.74 9.02
CA ALA A 22 -1.94 -6.17 8.98
C ALA A 22 -2.22 -6.82 7.63
N ALA A 23 -2.97 -7.92 7.65
CA ALA A 23 -3.56 -8.55 6.48
C ALA A 23 -5.07 -8.65 6.71
N ALA A 24 -5.85 -8.24 5.72
CA ALA A 24 -7.31 -8.23 5.79
C ALA A 24 -7.89 -8.68 4.45
N ASN A 25 -9.02 -9.37 4.51
CA ASN A 25 -9.79 -9.72 3.32
C ASN A 25 -10.88 -8.67 3.08
N PRO A 26 -11.25 -8.40 1.82
CA PRO A 26 -12.41 -7.57 1.51
C PRO A 26 -13.70 -8.15 2.12
N PRO A 27 -14.69 -7.32 2.48
CA PRO A 27 -15.92 -7.77 3.14
C PRO A 27 -16.75 -8.74 2.27
N SER A 28 -16.67 -8.61 0.94
CA SER A 28 -17.29 -9.53 -0.03
C SER A 28 -16.48 -10.81 -0.29
N GLY A 29 -15.35 -11.00 0.40
CA GLY A 29 -14.43 -12.13 0.19
C GLY A 29 -13.59 -12.04 -1.11
N ARG A 30 -13.98 -11.16 -2.04
CA ARG A 30 -13.22 -10.82 -3.25
C ARG A 30 -13.18 -9.30 -3.42
N TYR A 31 -12.08 -8.81 -3.96
CA TYR A 31 -11.93 -7.41 -4.33
C TYR A 31 -12.82 -7.12 -5.54
N ASP A 32 -13.64 -6.08 -5.44
CA ASP A 32 -14.57 -5.66 -6.48
C ASP A 32 -14.04 -4.39 -7.17
N ASP A 33 -13.61 -4.52 -8.43
CA ASP A 33 -13.03 -3.41 -9.20
C ASP A 33 -14.04 -2.31 -9.57
N LEU A 34 -15.34 -2.55 -9.38
CA LEU A 34 -16.40 -1.55 -9.61
C LEU A 34 -16.64 -0.65 -8.40
N LYS A 35 -16.12 -1.03 -7.23
CA LYS A 35 -16.27 -0.30 -5.96
C LYS A 35 -14.99 0.46 -5.64
N THR A 36 -15.13 1.61 -4.97
CA THR A 36 -13.95 2.35 -4.52
C THR A 36 -13.06 1.48 -3.62
N ALA A 37 -11.76 1.79 -3.57
CA ALA A 37 -10.86 1.17 -2.60
C ALA A 37 -11.36 1.30 -1.15
N GLN A 38 -12.06 2.40 -0.83
CA GLN A 38 -12.63 2.62 0.51
C GLN A 38 -13.81 1.68 0.79
N ASP A 39 -14.63 1.33 -0.21
CA ASP A 39 -15.75 0.40 -0.03
C ASP A 39 -15.26 -1.07 -0.01
N ASN A 40 -14.14 -1.34 -0.70
CA ASN A 40 -13.48 -2.65 -0.68
C ASN A 40 -12.71 -2.92 0.61
N ILE A 41 -12.28 -1.87 1.31
CA ILE A 41 -11.52 -1.97 2.56
C ILE A 41 -12.40 -1.46 3.69
N ASP A 42 -12.92 -2.37 4.53
CA ASP A 42 -13.77 -2.03 5.69
C ASP A 42 -12.99 -1.35 6.83
N LEU A 43 -12.28 -0.26 6.52
CA LEU A 43 -11.51 0.55 7.44
C LEU A 43 -11.76 2.02 7.16
N GLN A 44 -11.86 2.79 8.24
CA GLN A 44 -11.96 4.25 8.13
C GLN A 44 -10.70 4.84 7.48
N THR A 45 -10.88 5.89 6.67
CA THR A 45 -9.78 6.67 6.06
C THR A 45 -8.79 7.20 7.10
N THR A 46 -9.25 7.44 8.33
CA THR A 46 -8.40 7.83 9.46
C THR A 46 -7.39 6.74 9.83
N ILE A 47 -7.77 5.46 9.76
CA ILE A 47 -6.88 4.32 10.00
C ILE A 47 -5.96 4.12 8.79
N LEU A 48 -6.50 4.15 7.58
CA LEU A 48 -5.71 4.01 6.35
C LEU A 48 -4.60 5.05 6.26
N SER A 49 -4.87 6.30 6.67
CA SER A 49 -3.85 7.36 6.71
C SER A 49 -2.68 7.11 7.67
N ARG A 50 -2.77 6.12 8.57
CA ARG A 50 -1.72 5.75 9.54
C ARG A 50 -0.85 4.60 9.04
N PHE A 51 -1.24 3.92 7.96
CA PHE A 51 -0.38 2.95 7.31
C PHE A 51 0.55 3.66 6.34
N ASP A 52 1.82 3.27 6.39
CA ASP A 52 2.89 3.82 5.54
C ASP A 52 2.79 3.28 4.10
N LEU A 53 2.49 1.98 3.97
CA LEU A 53 2.32 1.29 2.69
C LEU A 53 1.07 0.42 2.76
N ILE A 54 0.25 0.49 1.72
CA ILE A 54 -0.95 -0.34 1.55
C ILE A 54 -0.80 -1.10 0.24
N PHE A 55 -0.85 -2.44 0.31
CA PHE A 55 -0.76 -3.29 -0.87
C PHE A 55 -2.10 -3.98 -1.12
N ILE A 56 -2.66 -3.79 -2.31
CA ILE A 56 -3.84 -4.53 -2.75
C ILE A 56 -3.36 -5.71 -3.58
N VAL A 57 -3.57 -6.92 -3.09
CA VAL A 57 -3.24 -8.15 -3.82
C VAL A 57 -4.51 -8.68 -4.47
N LYS A 58 -4.60 -8.54 -5.79
CA LYS A 58 -5.72 -9.06 -6.58
C LYS A 58 -5.38 -10.42 -7.16
N ASP A 59 -6.37 -11.31 -7.17
CA ASP A 59 -6.27 -12.64 -7.75
C ASP A 59 -6.75 -12.63 -9.21
N VAL A 60 -5.86 -12.20 -10.11
CA VAL A 60 -6.13 -12.11 -11.55
C VAL A 60 -5.82 -13.45 -12.21
N ARG A 61 -6.77 -14.00 -12.98
CA ARG A 61 -6.62 -15.28 -13.68
C ARG A 61 -5.77 -15.10 -14.94
N MET A 62 -4.52 -15.55 -14.88
CA MET A 62 -3.62 -15.56 -16.02
C MET A 62 -3.03 -16.96 -16.19
N TYR A 63 -3.32 -17.60 -17.33
CA TYR A 63 -2.93 -18.98 -17.60
C TYR A 63 -1.43 -19.25 -17.37
N GLU A 64 -0.55 -18.40 -17.88
CA GLU A 64 0.91 -18.56 -17.73
C GLU A 64 1.37 -18.42 -16.28
N GLN A 65 0.80 -17.47 -15.53
CA GLN A 65 1.14 -17.24 -14.12
C GLN A 65 0.61 -18.38 -13.24
N ASP A 66 -0.64 -18.80 -13.48
CA ASP A 66 -1.28 -19.92 -12.79
C ASP A 66 -0.50 -21.22 -13.02
N LYS A 67 -0.06 -21.48 -14.27
CA LYS A 67 0.78 -22.63 -14.61
C LYS A 67 2.12 -22.61 -13.89
N ARG A 68 2.78 -21.45 -13.78
CA ARG A 68 4.03 -21.30 -13.02
C ARG A 68 3.83 -21.57 -11.54
N ILE A 69 2.78 -21.01 -10.93
CA ILE A 69 2.44 -21.22 -9.53
C ILE A 69 2.13 -22.70 -9.27
N ALA A 70 1.27 -23.30 -10.09
CA ALA A 70 0.92 -24.71 -9.98
C ALA A 70 2.16 -25.63 -10.11
N SER A 71 3.03 -25.36 -11.09
CA SER A 71 4.28 -26.13 -11.27
C SER A 71 5.19 -26.02 -10.05
N HIS A 72 5.29 -24.85 -9.44
CA HIS A 72 6.07 -24.65 -8.22
C HIS A 72 5.47 -25.39 -7.03
N ILE A 73 4.15 -25.29 -6.82
CA ILE A 73 3.43 -25.99 -5.73
C ILE A 73 3.60 -27.51 -5.87
N ILE A 74 3.37 -28.05 -7.07
CA ILE A 74 3.57 -29.49 -7.36
C ILE A 74 5.00 -29.90 -7.05
N LYS A 75 6.00 -29.10 -7.47
CA LYS A 75 7.41 -29.38 -7.16
C LYS A 75 7.66 -29.42 -5.65
N VAL A 76 7.15 -28.46 -4.89
CA VAL A 76 7.29 -28.42 -3.42
C VAL A 76 6.66 -29.66 -2.76
N HIS A 77 5.46 -30.05 -3.19
CA HIS A 77 4.80 -31.25 -2.66
C HIS A 77 5.47 -32.56 -3.11
N ALA A 78 5.94 -32.65 -4.36
CA ALA A 78 6.60 -33.83 -4.92
C ALA A 78 7.98 -34.07 -4.32
N THR A 79 8.71 -32.99 -3.96
CA THR A 79 10.00 -33.10 -3.26
C THR A 79 9.80 -33.47 -1.77
N GLY A 80 8.55 -33.46 -1.28
CA GLY A 80 8.19 -33.69 0.11
C GLY A 80 8.72 -32.60 1.05
N ALA A 81 8.10 -32.48 2.22
CA ALA A 81 8.62 -31.68 3.34
C ALA A 81 10.05 -32.07 3.78
N ALA A 82 10.66 -33.12 3.19
CA ALA A 82 12.02 -33.58 3.43
C ALA A 82 13.11 -32.65 2.85
N ALA A 83 12.79 -31.77 1.89
CA ALA A 83 13.73 -30.74 1.43
C ALA A 83 13.65 -29.43 2.28
N SER A 84 12.74 -29.36 3.26
CA SER A 84 12.39 -28.12 3.99
C SER A 84 13.46 -27.61 4.95
N LYS A 85 14.61 -28.26 5.06
CA LYS A 85 15.77 -27.75 5.80
C LYS A 85 17.05 -28.15 5.08
N THR A 86 17.29 -27.61 3.88
CA THR A 86 18.69 -27.50 3.46
C THR A 86 19.38 -26.62 4.50
N THR A 87 20.49 -27.09 5.07
CA THR A 87 21.24 -26.36 6.12
C THR A 87 21.53 -24.92 5.67
N ASP A 88 21.82 -24.72 4.37
CA ASP A 88 21.99 -23.42 3.73
C ASP A 88 20.78 -22.47 3.84
N ALA A 89 19.55 -22.97 3.71
CA ALA A 89 18.35 -22.12 3.85
C ALA A 89 18.16 -21.65 5.30
N THR A 90 18.50 -22.53 6.26
CA THR A 90 18.41 -22.23 7.69
C THR A 90 19.53 -21.29 8.13
N GLU A 91 20.74 -21.46 7.58
CA GLU A 91 21.89 -20.58 7.79
C GLU A 91 21.67 -19.20 7.17
N GLY A 92 21.14 -19.14 5.95
CA GLY A 92 20.77 -17.88 5.30
C GLY A 92 19.69 -17.11 6.07
N GLU A 93 18.67 -17.80 6.60
CA GLU A 93 17.64 -17.18 7.44
C GLU A 93 18.23 -16.63 8.74
N ASN A 94 19.09 -17.40 9.41
CA ASN A 94 19.75 -16.98 10.64
C ASN A 94 20.70 -15.80 10.40
N TRP A 95 21.44 -15.81 9.29
CA TRP A 95 22.29 -14.69 8.89
C TRP A 95 21.47 -13.44 8.66
N LEU A 96 20.35 -13.52 7.93
CA LEU A 96 19.49 -12.37 7.66
C LEU A 96 18.90 -11.77 8.94
N LYS A 97 18.45 -12.62 9.89
CA LYS A 97 17.98 -12.17 11.20
C LYS A 97 19.06 -11.38 11.95
N ARG A 98 20.29 -11.92 12.01
CA ARG A 98 21.43 -11.26 12.65
C ARG A 98 21.84 -9.97 11.92
N TYR A 99 21.76 -9.96 10.59
CA TYR A 99 22.03 -8.78 9.77
C TYR A 99 21.03 -7.66 10.07
N ILE A 100 19.73 -7.97 10.12
CA ILE A 100 18.69 -6.98 10.46
C ILE A 100 18.90 -6.43 11.87
N GLU A 101 19.21 -7.29 12.84
CA GLU A 101 19.52 -6.88 14.21
C GLU A 101 20.73 -5.93 14.25
N TYR A 102 21.81 -6.29 13.55
CA TYR A 102 23.00 -5.46 13.43
C TYR A 102 22.69 -4.08 12.80
N CYS A 103 21.94 -4.05 11.71
CA CYS A 103 21.54 -2.79 11.06
C CYS A 103 20.68 -1.91 12.00
N ARG A 104 19.84 -2.51 12.84
CA ARG A 104 19.00 -1.77 13.81
C ARG A 104 19.81 -1.17 14.95
N LEU A 105 20.86 -1.85 15.40
CA LEU A 105 21.70 -1.41 16.53
C LEU A 105 22.75 -0.38 16.09
N THR A 106 23.40 -0.61 14.95
CA THR A 106 24.60 0.15 14.55
C THR A 106 24.26 1.38 13.70
N CYS A 107 23.23 1.30 12.85
CA CYS A 107 22.95 2.33 11.86
C CYS A 107 21.72 3.18 12.21
N HIS A 108 21.89 4.50 12.28
CA HIS A 108 20.83 5.47 12.50
C HIS A 108 20.90 6.55 11.42
N PRO A 109 20.39 6.25 10.20
CA PRO A 109 20.57 7.16 9.08
C PRO A 109 19.81 8.47 9.25
N ARG A 110 20.31 9.51 8.58
CA ARG A 110 19.68 10.83 8.46
C ARG A 110 19.61 11.25 7.01
N LEU A 111 18.59 12.01 6.64
CA LEU A 111 18.49 12.55 5.28
C LEU A 111 19.63 13.52 5.00
N SER A 112 20.18 13.44 3.79
CA SER A 112 21.01 14.50 3.26
C SER A 112 20.17 15.74 2.91
N GLU A 113 20.81 16.90 2.83
CA GLU A 113 20.15 18.15 2.44
C GLU A 113 19.51 18.05 1.05
N ARG A 114 20.26 17.53 0.07
CA ARG A 114 19.75 17.30 -1.28
C ARG A 114 18.57 16.32 -1.34
N ALA A 115 18.59 15.26 -0.54
CA ALA A 115 17.47 14.33 -0.43
C ALA A 115 16.23 15.00 0.19
N SER A 116 16.44 15.92 1.13
CA SER A 116 15.36 16.68 1.78
C SER A 116 14.70 17.67 0.82
N GLU A 117 15.48 18.33 -0.04
CA GLU A 117 14.94 19.19 -1.10
C GLU A 117 14.13 18.39 -2.13
N MET A 118 14.67 17.26 -2.60
CA MET A 118 13.96 16.36 -3.52
C MET A 118 12.62 15.90 -2.94
N LEU A 119 12.60 15.50 -1.67
CA LEU A 119 11.42 15.01 -0.98
C LEU A 119 10.33 16.10 -0.85
N GLN A 120 10.72 17.35 -0.56
CA GLN A 120 9.80 18.49 -0.54
C GLN A 120 9.16 18.73 -1.92
N ASN A 121 9.97 18.80 -2.97
CA ASN A 121 9.51 19.05 -4.33
C ASN A 121 8.53 17.97 -4.80
N ARG A 122 8.88 16.68 -4.60
CA ARG A 122 8.03 15.54 -4.97
C ARG A 122 6.73 15.51 -4.18
N TYR A 123 6.76 15.83 -2.89
CA TYR A 123 5.56 15.84 -2.06
C TYR A 123 4.56 16.92 -2.51
N VAL A 124 5.05 18.13 -2.80
CA VAL A 124 4.21 19.22 -3.31
C VAL A 124 3.61 18.86 -4.66
N GLU A 125 4.42 18.30 -5.56
CA GLU A 125 3.99 17.84 -6.88
C GLU A 125 2.85 16.82 -6.78
N ILE A 126 3.00 15.79 -5.94
CA ILE A 126 1.96 14.77 -5.73
C ILE A 126 0.67 15.40 -5.18
N ARG A 127 0.79 16.32 -4.21
CA ARG A 127 -0.38 16.98 -3.62
C ARG A 127 -1.11 17.86 -4.64
N GLN A 128 -0.38 18.53 -5.53
CA GLN A 128 -0.95 19.34 -6.60
C GLN A 128 -1.68 18.48 -7.63
N ARG A 129 -1.06 17.38 -8.10
CA ARG A 129 -1.69 16.44 -9.04
C ARG A 129 -2.99 15.87 -8.50
N MET A 130 -3.02 15.48 -7.23
CA MET A 130 -4.25 14.92 -6.63
C MET A 130 -5.36 15.98 -6.49
N ARG A 131 -5.01 17.24 -6.18
CA ARG A 131 -6.00 18.33 -6.17
C ARG A 131 -6.60 18.56 -7.56
N GLN A 132 -5.78 18.55 -8.61
CA GLN A 132 -6.24 18.67 -9.99
C GLN A 132 -7.20 17.53 -10.35
N GLN A 133 -6.82 16.29 -10.04
CA GLN A 133 -7.69 15.12 -10.28
C GLN A 133 -9.03 15.22 -9.54
N THR A 134 -9.05 15.69 -8.29
CA THR A 134 -10.31 15.89 -7.56
C THR A 134 -11.18 17.00 -8.17
N HIS A 135 -10.58 18.07 -8.72
CA HIS A 135 -11.34 19.12 -9.42
C HIS A 135 -11.91 18.62 -10.75
N GLU A 136 -11.14 17.82 -11.50
CA GLU A 136 -11.56 17.30 -12.81
C GLU A 136 -12.60 16.17 -12.69
N SER A 137 -12.42 15.25 -11.75
CA SER A 137 -13.30 14.09 -11.58
C SER A 137 -14.46 14.34 -10.61
N GLY A 138 -14.44 15.44 -9.85
CA GLY A 138 -15.42 15.76 -8.81
C GLY A 138 -15.44 14.77 -7.64
N ARG A 139 -14.51 13.81 -7.59
CA ARG A 139 -14.42 12.76 -6.57
C ARG A 139 -13.11 12.89 -5.79
N ALA A 140 -13.21 12.80 -4.47
CA ALA A 140 -12.05 12.73 -3.61
C ALA A 140 -11.35 11.36 -3.77
N SER A 141 -10.02 11.35 -3.70
CA SER A 141 -9.27 10.10 -3.63
C SER A 141 -9.60 9.35 -2.34
N ALA A 142 -9.68 8.01 -2.42
CA ALA A 142 -9.99 7.14 -1.29
C ALA A 142 -8.98 7.27 -0.13
N VAL A 143 -7.72 7.63 -0.42
CA VAL A 143 -6.68 7.83 0.61
C VAL A 143 -6.14 9.26 0.55
N PRO A 144 -6.44 10.11 1.55
CA PRO A 144 -5.95 11.49 1.56
C PRO A 144 -4.43 11.54 1.78
N ILE A 145 -3.72 12.31 0.94
CA ILE A 145 -2.28 12.55 1.11
C ILE A 145 -2.07 13.57 2.21
N THR A 146 -1.65 13.07 3.37
CA THR A 146 -1.41 13.87 4.59
C THR A 146 0.08 13.98 4.89
N VAL A 147 0.43 14.78 5.90
CA VAL A 147 1.82 14.86 6.40
C VAL A 147 2.32 13.51 6.91
N ARG A 148 1.42 12.62 7.36
CA ARG A 148 1.80 11.25 7.77
C ARG A 148 2.42 10.44 6.64
N GLN A 149 1.97 10.66 5.40
CA GLN A 149 2.53 9.99 4.23
C GLN A 149 3.91 10.55 3.89
N LEU A 150 4.16 11.84 4.16
CA LEU A 150 5.51 12.40 4.06
C LEU A 150 6.46 11.78 5.08
N GLU A 151 6.01 11.67 6.34
CA GLU A 151 6.77 10.99 7.40
C GLU A 151 7.01 9.51 7.07
N ALA A 152 6.05 8.84 6.43
CA ALA A 152 6.19 7.46 5.96
C ALA A 152 7.31 7.33 4.92
N ILE A 153 7.34 8.23 3.92
CA ILE A 153 8.39 8.23 2.90
C ILE A 153 9.77 8.49 3.53
N ILE A 154 9.86 9.42 4.49
CA ILE A 154 11.09 9.66 5.26
C ILE A 154 11.54 8.37 5.98
N ARG A 155 10.63 7.69 6.70
CA ARG A 155 10.93 6.42 7.37
C ARG A 155 11.39 5.33 6.39
N LEU A 156 10.78 5.26 5.21
CA LEU A 156 11.17 4.30 4.17
C LEU A 156 12.56 4.60 3.62
N SER A 157 12.87 5.85 3.30
CA SER A 157 14.20 6.25 2.82
C SER A 157 15.29 5.98 3.86
N GLU A 158 15.04 6.29 5.13
CA GLU A 158 15.93 5.95 6.23
C GLU A 158 16.08 4.42 6.39
N SER A 159 14.99 3.66 6.25
CA SER A 159 15.04 2.19 6.30
C SER A 159 15.86 1.60 5.16
N LEU A 160 15.75 2.14 3.94
CA LEU A 160 16.53 1.71 2.78
C LEU A 160 18.03 1.98 2.97
N ALA A 161 18.38 3.17 3.48
CA ALA A 161 19.75 3.50 3.84
C ALA A 161 20.29 2.57 4.94
N LYS A 162 19.47 2.30 5.97
CA LYS A 162 19.78 1.35 7.05
C LYS A 162 20.05 -0.06 6.53
N MET A 163 19.30 -0.54 5.53
CA MET A 163 19.53 -1.85 4.91
C MET A 163 20.87 -1.93 4.16
N ARG A 164 21.33 -0.80 3.60
CA ARG A 164 22.65 -0.67 2.95
C ARG A 164 23.78 -0.32 3.93
N LEU A 165 23.51 -0.26 5.24
CA LEU A 165 24.44 0.17 6.29
C LEU A 165 25.04 1.57 6.05
N THR A 166 24.31 2.45 5.36
CA THR A 166 24.73 3.84 5.16
C THR A 166 24.10 4.74 6.21
N HIS A 167 24.91 5.63 6.82
CA HIS A 167 24.44 6.59 7.82
C HIS A 167 23.75 7.83 7.23
N VAL A 168 23.71 7.94 5.90
CA VAL A 168 23.09 9.07 5.19
C VAL A 168 22.15 8.55 4.12
N ALA A 169 20.88 8.97 4.20
CA ALA A 169 19.90 8.70 3.17
C ALA A 169 20.06 9.72 2.03
N THR A 170 20.62 9.24 0.91
CA THR A 170 20.77 9.95 -0.36
C THR A 170 19.48 10.00 -1.20
N GLU A 171 19.51 10.79 -2.28
CA GLU A 171 18.42 10.93 -3.26
C GLU A 171 17.93 9.58 -3.81
N GLU A 172 18.83 8.61 -4.04
CA GLU A 172 18.47 7.28 -4.52
C GLU A 172 17.48 6.55 -3.59
N HIS A 173 17.66 6.68 -2.27
CA HIS A 173 16.76 6.06 -1.31
C HIS A 173 15.40 6.76 -1.27
N VAL A 174 15.38 8.07 -1.57
CA VAL A 174 14.14 8.84 -1.69
C VAL A 174 13.38 8.42 -2.95
N GLU A 175 14.08 8.30 -4.08
CA GLU A 175 13.49 7.83 -5.33
C GLU A 175 12.87 6.44 -5.19
N GLU A 176 13.61 5.51 -4.58
CA GLU A 176 13.12 4.15 -4.35
C GLU A 176 11.93 4.13 -3.36
N ALA A 177 11.97 4.95 -2.31
CA ALA A 177 10.83 5.09 -1.39
C ALA A 177 9.58 5.64 -2.10
N PHE A 178 9.74 6.62 -3.00
CA PHE A 178 8.63 7.12 -3.83
C PHE A 178 8.12 6.07 -4.80
N ARG A 179 9.00 5.28 -5.42
CA ARG A 179 8.61 4.16 -6.28
C ARG A 179 7.73 3.16 -5.53
N LEU A 180 8.16 2.76 -4.33
CA LEU A 180 7.37 1.87 -3.45
C LEU A 180 6.04 2.50 -3.05
N PHE A 181 6.02 3.78 -2.67
CA PHE A 181 4.81 4.50 -2.31
C PHE A 181 3.81 4.60 -3.48
N ASN A 182 4.30 4.82 -4.70
CA ASN A 182 3.47 4.89 -5.90
C ASN A 182 2.81 3.55 -6.23
N VAL A 183 3.56 2.45 -6.16
CA VAL A 183 3.07 1.08 -6.46
C VAL A 183 2.18 0.52 -5.35
N SER A 184 2.27 1.05 -4.14
CA SER A 184 1.48 0.61 -2.99
C SER A 184 0.27 1.52 -2.78
N THR A 185 0.44 2.57 -1.98
CA THR A 185 -0.64 3.43 -1.49
C THR A 185 -1.31 4.21 -2.60
N LEU A 186 -0.56 4.70 -3.59
CA LEU A 186 -1.09 5.52 -4.67
C LEU A 186 -1.85 4.67 -5.69
N ASP A 187 -1.35 3.47 -6.00
CA ASP A 187 -2.05 2.47 -6.80
C ASP A 187 -3.32 1.99 -6.09
N ALA A 188 -3.20 1.63 -4.82
CA ALA A 188 -4.33 1.25 -3.97
C ALA A 188 -5.42 2.33 -3.92
N ALA A 189 -5.04 3.62 -3.90
CA ALA A 189 -5.98 4.73 -3.91
C ALA A 189 -6.68 4.94 -5.27
N ARG A 190 -6.11 4.40 -6.37
CA ARG A 190 -6.67 4.45 -7.73
C ARG A 190 -7.48 3.19 -8.07
N SER A 191 -7.11 2.04 -7.51
CA SER A 191 -7.82 0.78 -7.71
C SER A 191 -9.28 0.89 -7.25
N GLY A 192 -10.21 0.42 -8.07
CA GLY A 192 -11.65 0.37 -7.74
C GLY A 192 -12.56 1.30 -8.55
N ILE A 193 -12.03 2.22 -9.35
CA ILE A 193 -12.86 2.98 -10.33
C ILE A 193 -12.21 3.10 -11.73
N ASN A 194 -10.89 2.97 -11.89
CA ASN A 194 -10.25 3.41 -13.15
C ASN A 194 -9.27 2.43 -13.84
N GLU A 195 -8.96 1.26 -13.29
CA GLU A 195 -7.97 0.38 -13.96
C GLU A 195 -8.51 -0.41 -15.15
N HIS A 196 -9.82 -0.72 -15.18
CA HIS A 196 -10.43 -1.50 -16.27
C HIS A 196 -11.39 -0.71 -17.15
N LEU A 197 -11.52 0.59 -16.91
CA LEU A 197 -12.20 1.50 -17.83
C LEU A 197 -11.12 2.26 -18.59
N ASN A 198 -10.40 1.55 -19.47
CA ASN A 198 -10.08 2.14 -20.77
C ASN A 198 -11.42 2.40 -21.46
N LEU A 199 -12.11 3.45 -21.01
CA LEU A 199 -13.25 4.03 -21.69
C LEU A 199 -12.67 4.56 -22.99
N THR A 200 -12.67 3.73 -24.03
CA THR A 200 -12.77 4.30 -25.36
C THR A 200 -13.94 5.29 -25.32
N PRO A 201 -13.81 6.48 -25.92
CA PRO A 201 -14.86 7.49 -25.90
C PRO A 201 -16.23 6.96 -26.37
N GLU A 202 -16.23 5.84 -27.10
CA GLU A 202 -17.41 5.07 -27.50
C GLU A 202 -18.13 4.40 -26.32
N ILE A 203 -17.42 3.65 -25.46
CA ILE A 203 -18.04 2.94 -24.31
C ILE A 203 -18.58 3.94 -23.28
N ALA A 204 -17.92 5.09 -23.11
CA ALA A 204 -18.42 6.18 -22.26
C ALA A 204 -19.76 6.72 -22.77
N ASN A 205 -19.90 6.83 -24.09
CA ASN A 205 -21.11 7.32 -24.72
C ASN A 205 -22.23 6.28 -24.67
N GLU A 206 -21.91 5.00 -24.82
CA GLU A 206 -22.87 3.89 -24.63
C GLU A 206 -23.41 3.81 -23.21
N ILE A 207 -22.53 3.92 -22.19
CA ILE A 207 -22.96 3.95 -20.78
C ILE A 207 -23.89 5.14 -20.52
N LYS A 208 -23.58 6.31 -21.09
CA LYS A 208 -24.40 7.51 -20.93
C LYS A 208 -25.76 7.38 -21.64
N GLN A 209 -25.80 6.74 -22.81
CA GLN A 209 -27.03 6.43 -23.51
C GLN A 209 -27.88 5.40 -22.76
N ALA A 210 -27.26 4.36 -22.22
CA ALA A 210 -27.91 3.35 -21.39
C ALA A 210 -28.46 3.98 -20.09
N GLU A 211 -27.71 4.85 -19.43
CA GLU A 211 -28.15 5.56 -18.23
C GLU A 211 -29.36 6.47 -18.51
N VAL A 212 -29.37 7.18 -19.65
CA VAL A 212 -30.52 8.00 -20.08
C VAL A 212 -31.73 7.13 -20.41
N GLN A 213 -31.54 5.98 -21.05
CA GLN A 213 -32.63 5.06 -21.35
C GLN A 213 -33.21 4.42 -20.07
N ILE A 214 -32.36 4.06 -19.11
CA ILE A 214 -32.79 3.54 -17.81
C ILE A 214 -33.52 4.63 -17.01
N LYS A 215 -33.00 5.85 -16.95
CA LYS A 215 -33.66 6.99 -16.30
C LYS A 215 -34.99 7.39 -16.95
N ARG A 216 -35.15 7.15 -18.26
CA ARG A 216 -36.44 7.35 -18.95
C ARG A 216 -37.46 6.25 -18.66
N ARG A 217 -37.00 5.03 -18.34
CA ARG A 217 -37.87 3.89 -18.01
C ARG A 217 -38.18 3.76 -16.51
N MET A 218 -37.30 4.29 -15.67
CA MET A 218 -37.51 4.41 -14.23
C MET A 218 -38.37 5.67 -13.98
N GLY A 219 -39.66 5.48 -13.70
CA GLY A 219 -40.56 6.57 -13.34
C GLY A 219 -40.04 7.33 -12.12
N ILE A 220 -40.17 8.66 -12.16
CA ILE A 220 -39.81 9.56 -11.04
C ILE A 220 -40.65 9.14 -9.81
N GLY A 221 -40.07 8.33 -8.92
CA GLY A 221 -40.72 7.94 -7.67
C GLY A 221 -40.65 6.46 -7.25
N SER A 222 -40.05 5.54 -8.01
CA SER A 222 -39.83 4.18 -7.48
C SER A 222 -38.59 4.17 -6.59
N ARG A 223 -38.81 4.14 -5.27
CA ARG A 223 -37.79 3.83 -4.26
C ARG A 223 -37.25 2.42 -4.43
#